data_AF-A0A392T8U9-F1
#
_entry.id   AF-A0A392T8U9-F1
#
_cell.length_a   1.000
_cell.length_b   1.000
_cell.length_c   1.000
_cell.angle_alpha   90.00
_cell.angle_beta   90.00
_cell.angle_gamma   90.00
#
_symmetry.space_group_name_H-M   'P 1'
#
loop_
_entity.id
_entity.type
_entity.pdbx_description
1 polymer ?
#
loop_
_entity_poly.entity_id
_entity_poly.type
_entity_poly.pdbx_seq_one_letter_code
_entity_poly.pdbx_strand_id
1 'polypeptide(L)' 'MSTKQVKESVKEQAELFAVFASLKLESIVKVEELQVVCEFPDVFPRDVSDVPSEREVEFTIDL' A
#
# COMPACT_ATOMS: atom_id res chain seq x y z
N MET A 1 32.20 -23.40 -1.13
CA MET A 1 31.02 -23.12 -0.28
C MET A 1 30.41 -24.45 0.14
N SER A 2 30.24 -24.70 1.45
CA SER A 2 29.56 -25.90 1.95
C SER A 2 28.05 -25.68 2.03
N THR A 3 27.25 -26.74 1.88
CA THR A 3 25.79 -26.69 2.07
C THR A 3 25.41 -26.19 3.46
N LYS A 4 26.23 -26.44 4.48
CA LYS A 4 26.05 -25.91 5.84
C LYS A 4 26.20 -24.39 5.87
N GLN A 5 27.25 -23.87 5.24
CA GLN A 5 27.51 -22.43 5.15
C GLN A 5 26.41 -21.71 4.39
N VAL A 6 25.92 -22.28 3.28
CA VAL A 6 24.83 -21.68 2.51
C VAL A 6 23.55 -21.57 3.36
N LYS A 7 23.22 -22.61 4.13
CA LYS A 7 22.05 -22.59 5.02
C LYS A 7 22.17 -21.55 6.13
N GLU A 8 23.36 -21.41 6.70
CA GLU A 8 23.65 -20.44 7.74
C GLU A 8 23.52 -19.00 7.21
N SER A 9 24.11 -18.69 6.05
CA SER A 9 23.99 -17.37 5.42
C SER A 9 22.55 -17.02 5.03
N VAL A 10 21.76 -17.99 4.54
CA VAL A 10 20.34 -17.77 4.23
C VAL A 10 19.54 -17.47 5.48
N LYS A 11 19.81 -18.18 6.59
CA LYS A 11 19.15 -17.93 7.88
C LYS A 11 19.47 -16.53 8.41
N GLU A 12 20.74 -16.14 8.40
CA GLU A 12 21.19 -14.81 8.82
C GLU A 12 20.53 -13.70 7.98
N GLN A 13 20.46 -13.89 6.66
CA GLN A 13 19.79 -12.95 5.76
C GLN A 13 18.28 -12.84 6.04
N ALA A 14 17.62 -13.95 6.36
CA ALA A 14 16.21 -13.96 6.71
C ALA A 14 15.95 -13.21 8.03
N GLU A 15 16.82 -13.37 9.03
CA GLU A 15 16.74 -12.64 10.30
C GLU A 15 16.95 -11.14 10.12
N LEU A 16 17.98 -10.73 9.35
CA LEU A 16 18.22 -9.33 8.99
C LEU A 16 17.03 -8.71 8.25
N PHE A 17 16.44 -9.44 7.32
CA PHE A 17 15.25 -8.99 6.59
C PHE A 17 14.04 -8.83 7.53
N ALA A 18 13.83 -9.75 8.47
CA ALA A 18 12.74 -9.65 9.44
C ALA A 18 12.88 -8.41 10.34
N VAL A 19 14.10 -8.11 10.81
CA VAL A 19 14.38 -6.88 11.59
C VAL A 19 14.13 -5.63 10.75
N PHE A 20 14.63 -5.59 9.50
CA PHE A 20 14.43 -4.46 8.60
C PHE A 20 12.94 -4.25 8.26
N ALA A 21 12.20 -5.33 7.98
CA ALA A 21 10.78 -5.29 7.73
C ALA A 21 10.00 -4.79 8.94
N SER A 22 10.40 -5.19 10.16
CA SER A 22 9.78 -4.73 11.41
C SER A 22 10.00 -3.23 11.64
N LEU A 23 11.22 -2.74 11.40
CA LEU A 23 11.56 -1.31 11.47
C LEU A 23 10.78 -0.50 10.44
N LYS A 24 10.66 -1.03 9.21
CA LYS A 24 9.88 -0.40 8.14
C LYS A 24 8.38 -0.44 8.46
N LEU A 25 7.87 -1.53 9.01
CA LEU A 25 6.48 -1.63 9.46
C LEU A 25 6.19 -0.61 10.56
N GLU A 26 7.07 -0.45 11.55
CA GLU A 26 6.90 0.59 12.57
C GLU A 26 6.88 2.00 11.96
N SER A 27 7.65 2.25 10.89
CA SER A 27 7.59 3.50 10.13
C SER A 27 6.30 3.66 9.31
N ILE A 28 5.76 2.57 8.75
CA ILE A 28 4.51 2.57 7.96
C ILE A 28 3.28 2.68 8.87
N VAL A 29 3.31 2.07 10.05
CA VAL A 29 2.26 2.24 11.08
C VAL A 29 2.23 3.71 11.55
N LYS A 30 3.39 4.37 11.65
CA LYS A 30 3.46 5.84 11.84
C LYS A 30 2.99 6.63 10.61
N VAL A 31 2.93 6.03 9.41
CA VAL A 31 2.37 6.64 8.19
C VAL A 31 0.85 6.58 8.16
N GLU A 32 0.20 5.62 8.83
CA GLU A 32 -1.26 5.68 9.08
C GLU A 32 -1.63 6.77 10.10
N GLU A 33 -0.67 7.19 10.95
CA GLU A 33 -0.76 8.39 11.81
C GLU A 33 -0.34 9.69 11.11
N LEU A 34 0.25 9.64 9.90
CA LEU A 34 0.36 10.85 9.10
C LEU A 34 -1.06 11.28 8.81
N GLN A 35 -1.41 12.48 9.31
CA GLN A 35 -2.67 13.13 9.00
C GLN A 35 -2.95 12.91 7.52
N VAL A 36 -3.94 12.07 7.21
CA VAL A 36 -4.58 12.14 5.91
C VAL A 36 -4.96 13.59 5.79
N VAL A 37 -4.28 14.30 4.88
CA VAL A 37 -4.56 15.68 4.53
C VAL A 37 -5.91 15.67 3.83
N CYS A 38 -6.97 15.48 4.60
CA CYS A 38 -8.25 16.13 4.36
C CYS A 38 -8.15 17.55 4.92
N GLU A 39 -7.09 18.29 4.56
CA GLU A 39 -7.03 19.74 4.84
C GLU A 39 -8.04 20.52 4.00
N PHE A 40 -8.75 19.84 3.09
CA PHE A 40 -9.74 20.44 2.21
C PHE A 40 -11.06 19.67 2.27
N PRO A 41 -11.82 19.76 3.37
CA PRO A 41 -13.18 19.23 3.43
C PRO A 41 -14.11 19.87 2.38
N ASP A 42 -13.75 21.04 1.83
CA ASP A 42 -14.43 21.70 0.72
C ASP A 42 -14.15 21.04 -0.66
N VAL A 43 -13.04 20.32 -0.80
CA VAL A 43 -12.63 19.64 -2.05
C VAL A 43 -12.96 18.14 -2.00
N PHE A 44 -12.86 17.53 -0.82
CA PHE A 44 -13.19 16.14 -0.57
C PHE A 44 -14.22 16.03 0.56
N PRO A 45 -15.51 16.26 0.27
CA PRO A 45 -16.56 16.06 1.26
C PRO A 45 -16.55 14.60 1.74
N ARG A 46 -16.73 14.40 3.06
CA ARG A 46 -16.74 13.06 3.69
C ARG A 46 -17.85 12.16 3.10
N ASP A 47 -18.89 12.78 2.56
CA ASP A 47 -19.97 12.14 1.84
C ASP A 47 -19.80 12.38 0.33
N VAL A 48 -19.27 11.39 -0.39
CA VAL A 48 -19.27 11.37 -1.86
C VAL A 48 -20.68 11.07 -2.38
N SER A 49 -21.55 12.08 -2.33
CA SER A 49 -22.89 12.05 -2.94
C SER A 49 -22.85 12.20 -4.48
N ASP A 50 -21.70 12.58 -5.05
CA ASP A 50 -21.57 12.98 -6.46
C ASP A 50 -20.92 11.90 -7.34
N VAL A 51 -20.92 10.64 -6.92
CA VAL A 51 -20.70 9.58 -7.91
C VAL A 51 -21.94 9.57 -8.80
N PRO A 52 -21.84 9.92 -10.10
CA PRO A 52 -22.97 9.69 -10.99
C PRO A 52 -23.29 8.20 -10.91
N SER A 53 -24.52 7.85 -10.52
CA SER A 53 -25.01 6.46 -10.52
C SER A 53 -24.53 5.75 -11.78
N GLU A 54 -24.12 4.48 -11.71
CA GLU A 54 -23.61 3.71 -12.86
C GLU A 54 -24.38 4.08 -14.12
N ARG A 55 -23.77 4.92 -14.98
CA ARG A 55 -24.41 5.36 -16.21
C ARG A 55 -24.06 4.33 -17.25
N GLU A 56 -25.07 3.61 -17.75
CA GLU A 56 -24.89 2.79 -18.94
C GLU A 56 -24.46 3.72 -20.08
N VAL A 57 -23.24 3.50 -20.59
CA VAL A 57 -22.74 4.24 -21.76
C VAL A 57 -23.17 3.45 -22.99
N GLU A 58 -24.15 3.96 -23.73
CA GLU A 58 -24.48 3.43 -25.04
C GLU A 58 -23.38 3.86 -26.03
N PHE A 59 -22.63 2.88 -26.56
CA PHE A 59 -21.66 3.13 -27.61
C PHE A 59 -22.11 2.44 -28.90
N THR A 60 -21.93 3.13 -30.03
CA THR A 60 -22.12 2.58 -31.37
C THR A 60 -20.77 2.16 -31.92
N ILE A 61 -20.67 0.94 -32.45
CA ILE A 61 -19.52 0.49 -33.23
C ILE A 61 -19.93 0.51 -34.70
N ASP A 62 -19.31 1.39 -35.48
CA ASP A 62 -19.36 1.30 -36.94
C ASP A 62 -18.37 0.22 -37.41
N LEU A 63 -18.83 -0.70 -38.26
CA LEU A 63 -18.06 -1.83 -38.81
C LEU A 63 -17.26 -1.44 -40.06
#